data_AF-A0AAV1EU80-F1
#
_entry.id   AF-A0AAV1EU80-F1
#
_cell.length_a   1.000
_cell.length_b   1.000
_cell.length_c   1.000
_cell.angle_alpha   90.00
_cell.angle_beta   90.00
_cell.angle_gamma   90.00
#
_symmetry.space_group_name_H-M   'P 1'
#
loop_
_entity.id
_entity.type
_entity.pdbx_description
1 polymer ?
#
loop_
_entity_poly.entity_id
_entity_poly.type
_entity_poly.pdbx_seq_one_letter_code
_entity_poly.pdbx_strand_id
1 'polypeptide(L)'
;MSSLLREEMQRVLFRPAKQRLVEFIEIEEPSHGRHFLCVSVAKGKVVQLSIVRCQISQTPLKSGSKKSHTKRSSIQECYRRTEIWSLQDLTLVDGRDADVDDPCFLLHFNKVRTVTAISCSAKYAFVRALVALSDQHCQRSLNLRNFDWTYIKPTSFYSNRGDCVVLSQICFYAFNLVCLSMCPVPLDA
;
A
#
# COMPACT_ATOMS: atom_id res chain seq x y z
N MET A 1 5.24 2.78 -2.23
CA MET A 1 4.64 1.98 -3.33
C MET A 1 4.50 2.87 -4.56
N SER A 2 4.76 2.33 -5.77
CA SER A 2 4.74 3.10 -7.03
C SER A 2 3.35 3.62 -7.37
N SER A 3 3.22 4.93 -7.59
CA SER A 3 1.97 5.59 -8.01
C SER A 3 1.45 5.04 -9.34
N LEU A 4 2.35 4.69 -10.26
CA LEU A 4 2.03 4.15 -11.58
C LEU A 4 1.32 2.79 -11.49
N LEU A 5 1.85 1.88 -10.67
CA LEU A 5 1.27 0.55 -10.47
C LEU A 5 -0.16 0.66 -9.90
N ARG A 6 -0.36 1.56 -8.94
CA ARG A 6 -1.68 1.82 -8.36
C ARG A 6 -2.67 2.30 -9.42
N GLU A 7 -2.27 3.25 -10.25
CA GLU A 7 -3.11 3.80 -11.31
C GLU A 7 -3.44 2.75 -12.37
N GLU A 8 -2.47 1.92 -12.75
CA GLU A 8 -2.68 0.84 -13.69
C GLU A 8 -3.66 -0.20 -13.15
N MET A 9 -3.43 -0.72 -11.93
CA MET A 9 -4.36 -1.66 -11.29
C MET A 9 -5.75 -1.05 -11.15
N GLN A 10 -5.84 0.22 -10.74
CA GLN A 10 -7.10 0.94 -10.66
C GLN A 10 -7.80 0.99 -12.03
N ARG A 11 -7.09 1.28 -13.12
CA ARG A 11 -7.66 1.39 -14.47
C ARG A 11 -8.07 0.04 -15.05
N VAL A 12 -7.22 -0.98 -14.91
CA VAL A 12 -7.37 -2.28 -15.58
C VAL A 12 -8.28 -3.23 -14.81
N LEU A 13 -8.23 -3.19 -13.47
CA LEU A 13 -8.90 -4.19 -12.63
C LEU A 13 -10.09 -3.63 -11.82
N PHE A 14 -9.89 -2.51 -11.11
CA PHE A 14 -10.90 -2.03 -10.16
C PHE A 14 -11.96 -1.13 -10.81
N ARG A 15 -11.57 -0.24 -11.73
CA ARG A 15 -12.50 0.69 -12.40
C ARG A 15 -13.56 -0.05 -13.24
N PRO A 16 -13.24 -1.10 -14.02
CA PRO A 16 -14.25 -1.88 -14.74
C PRO A 16 -15.26 -2.56 -13.80
N ALA A 17 -14.80 -2.98 -12.61
CA ALA A 17 -15.65 -3.53 -11.56
C ALA A 17 -16.39 -2.46 -10.73
N LYS A 18 -16.35 -1.18 -11.14
CA LYS A 18 -16.95 -0.03 -10.41
C LYS A 18 -16.44 0.08 -8.97
N GLN A 19 -15.16 -0.23 -8.76
CA GLN A 19 -14.47 -0.18 -7.48
C GLN A 19 -13.34 0.83 -7.48
N ARG A 20 -13.06 1.40 -6.31
CA ARG A 20 -11.91 2.25 -6.05
C ARG A 20 -10.90 1.48 -5.19
N LEU A 21 -9.69 1.29 -5.69
CA LEU A 21 -8.57 0.75 -4.95
C LEU A 21 -8.16 1.76 -3.87
N VAL A 22 -8.13 1.31 -2.61
CA VAL A 22 -7.77 2.17 -1.47
C VAL A 22 -6.35 1.90 -1.01
N GLU A 23 -5.99 0.65 -0.78
CA GLU A 23 -4.63 0.29 -0.42
C GLU A 23 -4.27 -1.06 -1.04
N PHE A 24 -2.98 -1.26 -1.31
CA PHE A 24 -2.45 -2.55 -1.71
C PHE A 24 -1.03 -2.76 -1.19
N ILE A 25 -0.72 -4.01 -0.88
CA ILE A 25 0.62 -4.44 -0.51
C ILE A 25 1.05 -5.62 -1.36
N GLU A 26 2.35 -5.74 -1.59
CA GLU A 26 2.92 -6.94 -2.20
C GLU A 26 3.06 -8.02 -1.12
N ILE A 27 2.75 -9.25 -1.50
CA ILE A 27 2.75 -10.41 -0.61
C ILE A 27 3.51 -11.57 -1.26
N GLU A 28 4.06 -12.42 -0.40
CA GLU A 28 4.68 -13.68 -0.82
C GLU A 28 3.59 -14.73 -1.05
N GLU A 29 3.66 -15.40 -2.19
CA GLU A 29 2.82 -16.54 -2.53
C GLU A 29 3.70 -17.65 -3.12
N PRO A 30 3.33 -18.93 -2.92
CA PRO A 30 4.10 -20.04 -3.47
C PRO A 30 4.08 -20.07 -5.01
N SER A 31 3.07 -19.47 -5.64
CA SER A 31 2.99 -19.40 -7.10
C SER A 31 3.94 -18.35 -7.67
N HIS A 32 4.53 -18.65 -8.83
CA HIS A 32 5.37 -17.69 -9.55
C HIS A 32 4.62 -16.42 -9.95
N GLY A 33 5.31 -15.29 -9.84
CA GLY A 33 4.83 -13.95 -10.19
C GLY A 33 4.68 -13.06 -8.96
N ARG A 34 4.36 -11.78 -9.19
CA ARG A 34 4.08 -10.83 -8.11
C ARG A 34 2.63 -10.95 -7.68
N HIS A 35 2.40 -10.94 -6.38
CA HIS A 35 1.08 -11.06 -5.80
C HIS A 35 0.82 -9.86 -4.90
N PHE A 36 -0.40 -9.36 -4.94
CA PHE A 36 -0.80 -8.18 -4.20
C PHE A 36 -2.04 -8.46 -3.41
N LEU A 37 -2.00 -8.16 -2.11
CA LEU A 37 -3.20 -8.05 -1.31
C LEU A 37 -3.75 -6.63 -1.46
N CYS A 38 -4.98 -6.52 -1.93
CA CYS A 38 -5.64 -5.26 -2.21
C CYS A 38 -6.87 -5.08 -1.34
N VAL A 39 -7.19 -3.85 -0.98
CA VAL A 39 -8.48 -3.46 -0.42
C VAL A 39 -9.12 -2.38 -1.28
N SER A 40 -10.39 -2.56 -1.62
CA SER A 40 -11.13 -1.67 -2.50
C SER A 40 -12.54 -1.41 -2.00
N VAL A 41 -13.13 -0.30 -2.45
CA VAL A 41 -14.50 0.10 -2.08
C VAL A 41 -15.35 0.14 -3.34
N ALA A 42 -16.46 -0.59 -3.33
CA ALA A 42 -17.43 -0.63 -4.41
C ALA A 42 -18.46 0.52 -4.33
N LYS A 43 -19.16 0.77 -5.43
CA LYS A 43 -20.38 1.60 -5.42
C LYS A 43 -21.38 0.99 -4.44
N GLY A 44 -21.77 1.76 -3.41
CA GLY A 44 -22.56 1.25 -2.27
C GLY A 44 -21.78 1.14 -0.95
N LYS A 45 -20.51 1.62 -0.91
CA LYS A 45 -19.66 1.62 0.29
C LYS A 45 -19.31 0.21 0.81
N VAL A 46 -19.48 -0.82 -0.01
CA VAL A 46 -19.05 -2.18 0.31
C VAL A 46 -17.54 -2.28 0.16
N VAL A 47 -16.85 -2.71 1.22
CA VAL A 47 -15.40 -2.88 1.24
C VAL A 47 -15.04 -4.33 0.93
N GLN A 48 -14.11 -4.54 0.00
CA GLN A 48 -13.66 -5.87 -0.43
C GLN A 48 -12.15 -5.98 -0.37
N LEU A 49 -11.68 -7.12 0.13
CA LEU A 49 -10.29 -7.55 0.07
C LEU A 49 -10.14 -8.49 -1.12
N SER A 50 -9.00 -8.46 -1.80
CA SER A 50 -8.72 -9.40 -2.89
C SER A 50 -7.23 -9.66 -3.06
N ILE A 51 -6.87 -10.90 -3.38
CA ILE A 51 -5.52 -11.21 -3.87
C ILE A 51 -5.50 -11.03 -5.39
N VAL A 52 -4.53 -10.26 -5.86
CA VAL A 52 -4.30 -9.98 -7.27
C VAL A 52 -2.96 -10.57 -7.67
N ARG A 53 -2.99 -11.46 -8.65
CA ARG A 53 -1.79 -12.00 -9.29
C ARG A 53 -1.43 -11.15 -10.50
N CYS A 54 -0.18 -10.73 -10.60
CA CYS A 54 0.40 -10.16 -11.80
C CYS A 54 1.16 -11.27 -12.56
N GLN A 55 0.71 -11.54 -13.78
CA GLN A 55 1.38 -12.44 -14.71
C GLN A 55 2.01 -11.61 -15.82
N ILE A 56 3.32 -11.72 -15.98
CA ILE A 56 4.02 -11.18 -17.13
C ILE A 56 3.73 -12.12 -18.31
N SER A 57 2.87 -11.68 -19.23
CA SER A 57 2.66 -12.40 -20.48
C SER A 57 3.63 -11.86 -21.52
N GLN A 58 4.54 -12.72 -21.99
CA GLN A 58 5.32 -12.45 -23.18
C GLN A 58 4.46 -12.86 -24.39
N THR A 59 3.81 -11.90 -25.05
CA THR A 59 3.17 -12.19 -26.33
C THR A 59 4.22 -12.15 -27.44
N PRO A 60 4.51 -13.25 -28.15
CA PRO A 60 5.26 -13.16 -29.39
C PRO A 60 4.40 -12.41 -30.41
N LEU A 61 4.87 -11.25 -30.89
CA LEU A 61 4.20 -10.54 -31.97
C LEU A 61 4.11 -11.47 -33.19
N LYS A 62 2.89 -11.75 -33.64
CA LYS A 62 2.64 -12.37 -34.94
C LYS A 62 3.26 -11.47 -36.02
N SER A 63 4.34 -11.95 -36.63
CA SER A 63 5.04 -11.32 -37.73
C SER A 63 4.09 -11.17 -38.93
N GLY A 64 3.56 -9.97 -39.12
CA GLY A 64 2.63 -9.69 -40.20
C GLY A 64 2.42 -8.22 -40.49
N SER A 65 3.47 -7.39 -40.50
CA SER A 65 3.48 -6.18 -41.32
C SER A 65 4.88 -5.60 -41.47
N LYS A 66 5.20 -5.20 -42.70
CA LYS A 66 6.48 -4.62 -43.12
C LYS A 66 6.63 -3.17 -42.62
N LYS A 67 7.87 -2.85 -42.22
CA LYS A 67 8.50 -1.52 -42.05
C LYS A 67 8.32 -0.79 -40.71
N SER A 68 9.49 -0.38 -40.20
CA SER A 68 9.79 0.71 -39.26
C SER A 68 10.34 0.28 -37.89
N HIS A 69 11.32 1.05 -37.44
CA HIS A 69 12.32 0.82 -36.40
C HIS A 69 11.73 0.61 -34.99
N THR A 70 12.53 -0.08 -34.15
CA THR A 70 12.34 -0.46 -32.73
C THR A 70 11.43 -1.67 -32.46
N LYS A 71 12.06 -2.86 -32.37
CA LYS A 71 11.49 -4.03 -31.68
C LYS A 71 11.44 -3.75 -30.17
N ARG A 72 10.43 -3.01 -29.71
CA ARG A 72 10.02 -3.08 -28.30
C ARG A 72 9.12 -4.30 -28.15
N SER A 73 9.61 -5.33 -27.45
CA SER A 73 8.74 -6.31 -26.84
C SER A 73 7.79 -5.57 -25.89
N SER A 74 6.50 -5.50 -26.23
CA SER A 74 5.49 -5.02 -25.30
C SER A 74 5.26 -6.10 -24.26
N ILE A 75 6.01 -6.04 -23.15
CA ILE A 75 5.71 -6.82 -21.96
C ILE A 75 4.33 -6.34 -21.49
N GLN A 76 3.31 -7.19 -21.63
CA GLN A 76 1.98 -6.89 -21.14
C GLN A 76 1.78 -7.63 -19.81
N GLU A 77 1.78 -6.86 -18.72
CA GLU A 77 1.40 -7.35 -17.41
C GLU A 77 -0.11 -7.58 -17.37
N CYS A 78 -0.52 -8.80 -17.01
CA CYS A 78 -1.91 -9.16 -16.83
C CYS A 78 -2.21 -9.27 -15.34
N TYR A 79 -3.20 -8.51 -14.87
CA TYR A 79 -3.66 -8.51 -13.49
C TYR A 79 -4.93 -9.34 -13.37
N ARG A 80 -4.94 -10.34 -12.48
CA ARG A 80 -6.10 -11.20 -12.24
C ARG A 80 -6.36 -11.36 -10.76
N ARG A 81 -7.63 -11.21 -10.34
CA ARG A 81 -8.05 -11.56 -8.98
C ARG A 81 -8.13 -13.07 -8.83
N THR A 82 -7.50 -13.61 -7.80
CA THR A 82 -7.53 -15.03 -7.46
C THR A 82 -8.50 -15.31 -6.32
N GLU A 83 -8.53 -14.42 -5.33
CA GLU A 83 -9.37 -14.54 -4.14
C GLU A 83 -10.04 -13.20 -3.84
N ILE A 84 -11.28 -13.23 -3.33
CA ILE A 84 -12.07 -12.03 -3.01
C ILE A 84 -12.88 -12.31 -1.75
N TRP A 85 -12.86 -11.38 -0.80
CA TRP A 85 -13.63 -11.44 0.45
C TRP A 85 -14.30 -10.10 0.76
N SER A 86 -15.41 -10.14 1.48
CA SER A 86 -16.01 -8.94 2.08
C SER A 86 -15.29 -8.60 3.37
N LEU A 87 -15.08 -7.30 3.65
CA LEU A 87 -14.58 -6.87 4.96
C LEU A 87 -15.54 -7.23 6.09
N GLN A 88 -16.84 -7.36 5.80
CA GLN A 88 -17.85 -7.72 6.82
C GLN A 88 -17.64 -9.13 7.37
N ASP A 89 -17.13 -10.04 6.53
CA ASP A 89 -16.86 -11.44 6.88
C ASP A 89 -15.55 -11.59 7.68
N LEU A 90 -14.73 -10.54 7.74
CA LEU A 90 -13.48 -10.55 8.50
C LEU A 90 -13.81 -10.46 9.99
N THR A 91 -13.53 -11.52 10.72
CA THR A 91 -13.83 -11.61 12.17
C THR A 91 -12.67 -11.15 13.03
N LEU A 92 -11.44 -11.44 12.61
CA LEU A 92 -10.21 -11.14 13.33
C LEU A 92 -9.05 -10.93 12.34
N VAL A 93 -8.17 -9.98 12.67
CA VAL A 93 -6.82 -9.88 12.08
C VAL A 93 -5.81 -10.14 13.18
N ASP A 94 -4.97 -11.15 13.00
CA ASP A 94 -3.97 -11.55 13.99
C ASP A 94 -2.55 -11.30 13.44
N GLY A 95 -1.78 -10.45 14.11
CA GLY A 95 -0.41 -10.11 13.75
C GLY A 95 0.63 -11.16 14.14
N ARG A 96 0.20 -12.31 14.70
CA ARG A 96 0.97 -13.41 15.29
C ARG A 96 1.72 -13.03 16.56
N ASP A 97 2.64 -12.08 16.45
CA ASP A 97 3.46 -11.56 17.54
C ASP A 97 3.70 -10.07 17.33
N ALA A 98 3.43 -9.26 18.36
CA ALA A 98 3.60 -7.82 18.31
C ALA A 98 5.04 -7.38 18.59
N ASP A 99 5.81 -8.20 19.30
CA ASP A 99 7.16 -7.89 19.79
C ASP A 99 8.25 -8.35 18.82
N VAL A 100 7.86 -9.11 17.78
CA VAL A 100 8.75 -9.62 16.74
C VAL A 100 8.52 -8.87 15.42
N ASP A 101 9.60 -8.53 14.73
CA ASP A 101 9.57 -7.94 13.39
C ASP A 101 9.23 -9.00 12.32
N ASP A 102 7.99 -9.47 12.36
CA ASP A 102 7.45 -10.50 11.49
C ASP A 102 6.43 -9.92 10.50
N PRO A 103 6.64 -10.01 9.18
CA PRO A 103 5.73 -9.42 8.20
C PRO A 103 4.46 -10.26 7.95
N CYS A 104 4.34 -11.41 8.60
CA CYS A 104 3.20 -12.29 8.45
C CYS A 104 2.04 -11.92 9.38
N PHE A 105 0.82 -12.22 8.95
CA PHE A 105 -0.40 -12.04 9.69
C PHE A 105 -1.50 -12.96 9.16
N LEU A 106 -2.54 -13.15 9.96
CA LEU A 106 -3.66 -14.02 9.67
C LEU A 106 -4.93 -13.19 9.50
N LEU A 107 -5.67 -13.47 8.42
CA LEU A 107 -7.01 -12.94 8.19
C LEU A 107 -8.03 -14.04 8.47
N HIS A 108 -8.86 -13.83 9.49
CA HIS A 108 -9.86 -14.81 9.91
C HIS A 108 -11.21 -14.49 9.27
N PHE A 109 -11.51 -15.19 8.18
CA PHE A 109 -12.85 -15.22 7.57
C PHE A 109 -13.57 -16.52 8.01
N ASN A 110 -14.33 -17.14 7.10
CA ASN A 110 -14.79 -18.51 7.26
C ASN A 110 -13.63 -19.53 7.31
N LYS A 111 -12.54 -19.21 6.61
CA LYS A 111 -11.25 -19.91 6.65
C LYS A 111 -10.17 -18.90 7.03
N VAL A 112 -9.17 -19.37 7.76
CA VAL A 112 -7.99 -18.55 8.09
C VAL A 112 -7.10 -18.46 6.87
N ARG A 113 -6.80 -17.23 6.44
CA ARG A 113 -5.86 -16.95 5.35
C ARG A 113 -4.58 -16.35 5.95
N THR A 114 -3.49 -17.11 5.85
CA THR A 114 -2.14 -16.62 6.17
C THR A 114 -1.64 -15.73 5.05
N VAL A 115 -1.08 -14.57 5.41
CA VAL A 115 -0.50 -13.61 4.47
C VAL A 115 0.89 -13.23 4.97
N THR A 116 1.88 -13.24 4.09
CA THR A 116 3.21 -12.73 4.36
C THR A 116 3.46 -11.51 3.49
N ALA A 117 3.54 -10.32 4.08
CA ALA A 117 3.88 -9.11 3.34
C ALA A 117 5.38 -9.10 3.00
N ILE A 118 5.79 -8.32 1.99
CA ILE A 118 7.22 -8.12 1.70
C ILE A 118 7.98 -7.35 2.80
N SER A 119 7.26 -6.71 3.73
CA SER A 119 7.83 -6.00 4.87
C SER A 119 6.82 -5.81 5.99
N CYS A 120 7.31 -5.63 7.22
CA CYS A 120 6.47 -5.31 8.37
C CYS A 120 5.78 -3.95 8.20
N SER A 121 6.48 -2.98 7.62
CA SER A 121 5.88 -1.67 7.30
C SER A 121 4.67 -1.80 6.36
N ALA A 122 4.71 -2.73 5.39
CA ALA A 122 3.58 -3.02 4.51
C ALA A 122 2.43 -3.70 5.28
N LYS A 123 2.72 -4.69 6.14
CA LYS A 123 1.74 -5.29 7.07
C LYS A 123 0.98 -4.21 7.83
N TYR A 124 1.67 -3.35 8.55
CA TYR A 124 1.06 -2.28 9.35
C TYR A 124 0.33 -1.23 8.50
N ALA A 125 0.86 -0.85 7.33
CA ALA A 125 0.16 0.06 6.42
C ALA A 125 -1.18 -0.50 5.94
N PHE A 126 -1.20 -1.79 5.58
CA PHE A 126 -2.43 -2.45 5.13
C PHE A 126 -3.47 -2.55 6.25
N VAL A 127 -3.07 -2.99 7.45
CA VAL A 127 -3.99 -3.12 8.59
C VAL A 127 -4.54 -1.75 9.01
N ARG A 128 -3.75 -0.68 8.95
CA ARG A 128 -4.24 0.70 9.14
C ARG A 128 -5.35 1.07 8.17
N ALA A 129 -5.16 0.76 6.88
CA ALA A 129 -6.18 1.01 5.87
C ALA A 129 -7.45 0.20 6.16
N LEU A 130 -7.33 -1.05 6.62
CA LEU A 130 -8.48 -1.87 7.02
C LEU A 130 -9.25 -1.26 8.19
N VAL A 131 -8.56 -0.81 9.24
CA VAL A 131 -9.19 -0.16 10.41
C VAL A 131 -9.96 1.08 9.97
N ALA A 132 -9.30 1.97 9.21
CA ALA A 132 -9.94 3.19 8.72
C ALA A 132 -11.18 2.89 7.86
N LEU A 133 -11.10 1.89 6.98
CA LEU A 133 -12.23 1.49 6.14
C LEU A 133 -13.36 0.84 6.93
N SER A 134 -13.05 0.05 7.96
CA SER A 134 -14.07 -0.56 8.82
C SER A 134 -14.81 0.49 9.64
N ASP A 135 -14.07 1.44 10.23
CA ASP A 135 -14.65 2.57 10.97
C ASP A 135 -15.52 3.42 10.02
N GLN A 136 -15.06 3.71 8.80
CA GLN A 136 -15.76 4.57 7.84
C GLN A 136 -16.98 3.92 7.17
N HIS A 137 -16.91 2.62 6.83
CA HIS A 137 -17.90 1.97 5.96
C HIS A 137 -18.69 0.85 6.64
N CYS A 138 -18.15 0.24 7.68
CA CYS A 138 -18.81 -0.84 8.42
C CYS A 138 -19.36 -0.38 9.77
N GLN A 139 -19.02 0.83 10.23
CA GLN A 139 -19.37 1.35 11.56
C GLN A 139 -19.04 0.35 12.69
N ARG A 140 -17.95 -0.38 12.51
CA ARG A 140 -17.54 -1.49 13.37
C ARG A 140 -16.04 -1.37 13.62
N SER A 141 -15.64 -1.60 14.86
CA SER A 141 -14.23 -1.75 15.20
C SER A 141 -13.73 -3.13 14.76
N LEU A 142 -12.62 -3.17 14.01
CA LEU A 142 -11.96 -4.43 13.67
C LEU A 142 -11.33 -5.03 14.92
N ASN A 143 -11.57 -6.32 15.11
CA ASN A 143 -10.88 -7.10 16.14
C ASN A 143 -9.45 -7.36 15.66
N LEU A 144 -8.49 -6.70 16.30
CA LEU A 144 -7.06 -6.89 16.05
C LEU A 144 -6.43 -7.62 17.25
N ARG A 145 -5.56 -8.59 16.98
CA ARG A 145 -4.71 -9.25 17.98
C ARG A 145 -3.26 -9.19 17.56
N ASN A 146 -2.36 -9.15 18.53
CA ASN A 146 -0.91 -9.19 18.31
C ASN A 146 -0.42 -8.10 17.35
N PHE A 147 -0.95 -6.88 17.51
CA PHE A 147 -0.45 -5.67 16.86
C PHE A 147 -0.13 -4.62 17.92
N ASP A 148 0.96 -3.89 17.73
CA ASP A 148 1.21 -2.67 18.50
C ASP A 148 0.23 -1.57 18.04
N TRP A 149 -0.66 -1.17 18.96
CA TRP A 149 -1.68 -0.15 18.69
C TRP A 149 -1.07 1.20 18.30
N THR A 150 0.13 1.52 18.78
CA THR A 150 0.86 2.76 18.47
C THR A 150 1.11 2.90 16.97
N TYR A 151 1.34 1.78 16.27
CA TYR A 151 1.59 1.76 14.84
C TYR A 151 0.30 1.67 13.99
N ILE A 152 -0.83 1.25 14.57
CA ILE A 152 -2.09 1.14 13.82
C ILE A 152 -2.97 2.39 13.99
N LYS A 153 -3.09 2.93 15.19
CA LYS A 153 -3.73 4.24 15.40
C LYS A 153 -2.62 5.19 15.83
N PRO A 154 -1.99 5.91 14.87
CA PRO A 154 -1.01 6.90 15.26
C PRO A 154 -1.70 7.88 16.20
N THR A 155 -1.24 7.93 17.45
CA THR A 155 -1.49 9.08 18.31
C THR A 155 -1.02 10.31 17.53
N SER A 156 -1.64 11.46 17.75
CA SER A 156 -1.37 12.72 17.02
C SER A 156 0.12 13.07 16.89
N PHE A 157 0.99 12.50 17.74
CA PHE A 157 2.44 12.59 17.69
C PHE A 157 3.13 11.90 16.50
N TYR A 158 2.58 10.82 15.94
CA TYR A 158 3.25 10.02 14.89
C TYR A 158 2.68 10.18 13.48
N SER A 159 1.51 10.80 13.33
CA SER A 159 0.83 10.93 12.03
C SER A 159 1.52 11.88 11.05
N ASN A 160 2.45 12.71 11.53
CA ASN A 160 3.10 13.77 10.76
C ASN A 160 4.60 13.53 10.53
N ARG A 161 5.10 12.28 10.43
CA ARG A 161 6.56 12.11 10.17
C ARG A 161 7.04 12.80 8.89
N GLY A 162 6.23 12.83 7.83
CA GLY A 162 6.58 13.56 6.60
C GLY A 162 6.65 15.07 6.85
N ASP A 163 5.61 15.63 7.44
CA ASP A 163 5.49 17.07 7.67
C ASP A 163 6.43 17.57 8.77
N CYS A 164 6.70 16.78 9.81
CA CYS A 164 7.66 17.10 10.87
C CYS A 164 9.10 17.06 10.37
N VAL A 165 9.47 16.16 9.46
CA VAL A 165 10.81 16.14 8.86
C VAL A 165 10.98 17.35 7.93
N VAL A 166 9.98 17.64 7.10
CA VAL A 166 9.98 18.84 6.25
C VAL A 166 10.02 20.11 7.10
N LEU A 167 9.22 20.20 8.16
CA LEU A 167 9.20 21.33 9.09
C LEU A 167 10.54 21.46 9.82
N SER A 168 11.12 20.36 10.31
CA SER A 168 12.44 20.36 10.94
C SER A 168 13.53 20.85 9.98
N GLN A 169 13.45 20.47 8.71
CA GLN A 169 14.40 20.90 7.68
C GLN A 169 14.23 22.40 7.37
N ILE A 170 12.98 22.88 7.25
CA ILE A 170 12.67 24.32 7.09
C ILE A 170 13.18 25.12 8.28
N CYS A 171 12.92 24.66 9.50
CA CYS A 171 13.40 25.31 10.72
C CYS A 171 14.94 25.38 10.75
N PHE A 172 15.63 24.30 10.39
CA PHE A 172 17.09 24.28 10.33
C PHE A 172 17.66 25.29 9.33
N TYR A 173 17.05 25.40 8.14
CA TYR A 173 17.43 26.42 7.16
C TYR A 173 17.17 27.85 7.66
N ALA A 174 16.02 28.09 8.31
CA ALA A 174 15.70 29.39 8.87
C ALA A 174 16.70 29.80 9.97
N PHE A 175 17.07 28.89 10.88
CA PHE A 175 18.10 29.15 11.89
C PHE A 175 19.45 29.48 11.27
N ASN A 176 19.89 28.75 10.24
CA ASN A 176 21.15 29.04 9.55
C ASN A 176 21.15 30.42 8.89
N LEU A 177 20.04 30.85 8.27
CA LEU A 177 19.91 32.18 7.67
C LEU A 177 19.95 33.29 8.72
N VAL A 178 19.31 33.09 9.87
CA VAL A 178 19.37 34.03 11.00
C VAL A 178 20.80 34.12 11.53
N CYS A 179 21.49 33.00 11.73
CA CYS A 179 22.89 32.99 12.16
C CYS A 179 23.80 33.74 11.18
N LEU A 180 23.60 33.59 9.87
CA LEU A 180 24.36 34.33 8.86
C LEU A 180 24.06 35.84 8.86
N SER A 181 22.82 36.24 9.15
CA SER A 181 22.43 37.65 9.26
C SER A 181 23.01 38.36 10.49
N MET A 182 23.38 37.60 11.52
CA MET A 182 23.94 38.10 12.77
C MET A 182 25.47 38.05 12.78
N CYS A 183 26.11 37.57 11.71
CA CYS A 183 27.56 37.67 11.56
C CYS A 183 27.92 39.13 11.22
N PRO A 184 28.76 39.80 12.03
CA PRO A 184 29.22 41.14 11.72
C PRO A 184 29.99 41.11 10.40
N VAL A 185 29.58 41.94 9.45
CA VAL A 185 30.33 42.19 8.22
C VAL A 185 31.69 42.77 8.63
N PRO A 186 32.82 42.17 8.22
CA PRO A 186 34.12 42.80 8.42
C PRO A 186 34.09 44.16 7.72
N LEU A 187 34.19 45.24 8.51
CA LEU A 187 34.46 46.55 7.95
C LEU A 187 35.93 46.54 7.57
N ASP A 188 36.22 46.44 6.27
CA ASP A 188 37.56 46.61 5.73
C ASP A 188 38.13 47.95 6.22
N ALA A 189 39.29 47.89 6.88
CA ALA A 189 40.04 49.03 7.38
C ALA A 189 40.87 49.71 6.28
#